data_AF-A0A2H0APX2-F1
#
_entry.id   AF-A0A2H0APX2-F1
#
_cell.length_a   1.000
_cell.length_b   1.000
_cell.length_c   1.000
_cell.angle_alpha   90.00
_cell.angle_beta   90.00
_cell.angle_gamma   90.00
#
_symmetry.space_group_name_H-M   'P 1'
#
loop_
_entity.id
_entity.type
_entity.pdbx_description
1 polymer ?
#
loop_
_entity_poly.entity_id
_entity_poly.type
_entity_poly.pdbx_seq_one_letter_code
_entity_poly.pdbx_strand_id
1 'polypeptide(L)'
;VKVLGTEKIQGYKCTKRQVTTHVEIMGFKKKSQSVQWISEDFPMPLRIQNEDGSTTELKNIKEGRQPGSLFELPSGYTQVSNIFELIDDSSGETPRRKMRQEESDSKEEDKSSISESLKKYLPKGFKLPGSGQ
;
A
#
# COMPACT_ATOMS: atom_id res chain seq x y z
N VAL A 1 -11.07 23.49 -5.69
CA VAL A 1 -10.75 23.83 -4.28
C VAL A 1 -11.37 25.18 -3.96
N LYS A 2 -11.96 25.36 -2.78
CA LYS A 2 -12.54 26.63 -2.32
C LYS A 2 -11.86 27.04 -1.00
N VAL A 3 -11.37 28.28 -0.90
CA VAL A 3 -10.81 28.80 0.35
C VAL A 3 -11.95 29.15 1.31
N LEU A 4 -11.84 28.73 2.56
CA LEU A 4 -12.83 28.97 3.63
C LEU A 4 -12.34 29.97 4.67
N GLY A 5 -11.02 30.20 4.76
CA GLY A 5 -10.44 31.17 5.69
C GLY A 5 -9.03 30.80 6.12
N THR A 6 -8.58 31.42 7.21
CA THR A 6 -7.30 31.14 7.87
C THR A 6 -7.57 30.74 9.32
N GLU A 7 -6.91 29.68 9.78
CA GLU A 7 -6.98 29.20 11.17
C GLU A 7 -5.58 28.78 11.63
N LYS A 8 -5.33 28.78 12.94
CA LYS A 8 -4.08 28.22 13.50
C LYS A 8 -4.29 26.78 13.93
N ILE A 9 -3.44 25.87 13.49
CA ILE A 9 -3.37 24.48 13.97
C ILE A 9 -2.03 24.31 14.69
N GLN A 10 -2.07 24.09 16.00
CA GLN A 10 -0.87 23.95 16.85
C GLN A 10 0.15 25.08 16.68
N GLY A 11 -0.33 26.31 16.50
CA GLY A 11 0.53 27.48 16.31
C GLY A 11 0.88 27.76 14.84
N TYR A 12 0.81 26.77 13.96
CA TYR A 12 1.05 26.93 12.52
C TYR A 12 -0.12 27.64 11.84
N LYS A 13 0.18 28.63 11.00
CA LYS A 13 -0.83 29.36 10.22
C LYS A 13 -1.28 28.49 9.06
N CYS A 14 -2.55 28.12 9.05
CA CYS A 14 -3.12 27.29 8.00
C CYS A 14 -4.15 28.04 7.17
N THR A 15 -4.12 27.84 5.86
CA THR A 15 -5.29 28.14 5.02
C THR A 15 -6.27 26.98 5.13
N LYS A 16 -7.50 27.26 5.56
CA LYS A 16 -8.60 26.30 5.56
C LYS A 16 -9.28 26.30 4.19
N ARG A 17 -9.38 25.13 3.57
CA ARG A 17 -9.92 24.98 2.21
C ARG A 17 -10.85 23.78 2.13
N GLN A 18 -11.95 23.92 1.40
CA GLN A 18 -12.77 22.81 0.97
C GLN A 18 -12.18 22.23 -0.32
N VAL A 19 -11.89 20.94 -0.30
CA VAL A 19 -11.36 20.18 -1.42
C VAL A 19 -12.43 19.21 -1.88
N THR A 20 -12.74 19.23 -3.17
CA THR A 20 -13.67 18.31 -3.81
C THR A 20 -12.88 17.47 -4.78
N THR A 21 -12.93 16.15 -4.60
CA THR A 21 -12.24 15.17 -5.42
C THR A 21 -13.26 14.25 -6.07
N HIS A 22 -13.02 13.89 -7.34
CA HIS A 22 -13.77 12.83 -8.00
C HIS A 22 -12.89 11.59 -7.98
N VAL A 23 -13.35 10.56 -7.28
CA VAL A 23 -12.66 9.29 -7.14
C VAL A 23 -13.41 8.26 -7.95
N GLU A 24 -12.71 7.55 -8.82
CA GLU A 24 -13.27 6.40 -9.54
C GLU A 24 -12.80 5.12 -8.84
N ILE A 25 -13.74 4.38 -8.27
CA ILE A 25 -13.46 3.12 -7.59
C ILE A 25 -14.25 2.03 -8.32
N MET A 26 -13.54 1.09 -8.93
CA MET A 26 -14.17 -0.03 -9.67
C MET A 26 -15.18 0.42 -10.75
N GLY A 27 -14.91 1.54 -11.43
CA GLY A 27 -15.82 2.13 -12.45
C GLY A 27 -16.95 3.00 -11.89
N PHE A 28 -17.10 3.09 -10.56
CA PHE A 28 -18.05 3.99 -9.92
C PHE A 28 -17.38 5.34 -9.64
N LYS A 29 -17.94 6.40 -10.23
CA LYS A 29 -17.52 7.78 -9.96
C LYS A 29 -18.19 8.27 -8.68
N LYS A 30 -17.40 8.53 -7.65
CA LYS A 30 -17.84 9.14 -6.40
C LYS A 30 -17.23 10.52 -6.28
N LYS A 31 -18.08 11.51 -5.99
CA LYS A 31 -17.64 12.82 -5.52
C LYS A 31 -17.40 12.72 -4.02
N SER A 32 -16.27 13.22 -3.56
CA SER A 32 -15.91 13.30 -2.14
C SER A 32 -15.43 14.71 -1.82
N GLN A 33 -15.91 15.27 -0.73
CA GLN A 33 -15.45 16.54 -0.18
C GLN A 33 -14.72 16.34 1.14
N SER A 34 -13.77 17.23 1.39
CA SER A 34 -13.09 17.35 2.68
C SER A 34 -12.76 18.80 2.95
N VAL A 35 -12.60 19.14 4.22
CA VAL A 35 -11.99 20.40 4.65
C VAL A 35 -10.56 20.10 5.08
N GLN A 36 -9.61 20.86 4.55
CA GLN A 36 -8.19 20.66 4.78
C GLN A 36 -7.57 21.96 5.31
N TRP A 37 -6.68 21.81 6.29
CA TRP A 37 -5.89 22.89 6.86
C TRP A 37 -4.45 22.74 6.40
N ILE A 38 -4.01 23.65 5.53
CA ILE A 38 -2.70 23.58 4.86
C ILE A 38 -1.82 24.72 5.37
N SER A 39 -0.67 24.38 5.97
CA SER A 39 0.43 25.33 6.23
C SER A 39 1.40 25.32 5.04
N GLU A 40 2.10 26.43 4.83
CA GLU A 40 3.19 26.50 3.84
C GLU A 40 4.46 25.78 4.35
N ASP A 41 4.55 25.53 5.65
CA ASP A 41 5.70 24.88 6.29
C ASP A 41 5.75 23.36 6.05
N PHE A 42 4.64 22.75 5.58
CA PHE A 42 4.51 21.30 5.43
C PHE A 42 3.98 20.90 4.05
N PRO A 43 4.45 19.78 3.48
CA PRO A 43 3.98 19.30 2.17
C PRO A 43 2.61 18.61 2.23
N MET A 44 2.00 18.49 3.41
CA MET A 44 0.74 17.80 3.66
C MET A 44 -0.16 18.59 4.61
N PRO A 45 -1.50 18.41 4.55
CA PRO A 45 -2.41 19.07 5.47
C PRO A 45 -2.15 18.68 6.92
N LEU A 46 -2.23 19.65 7.84
CA LEU A 46 -2.11 19.40 9.28
C LEU A 46 -3.39 18.79 9.87
N ARG A 47 -4.54 19.08 9.26
CA ARG A 47 -5.84 18.48 9.57
C ARG A 47 -6.62 18.24 8.30
N ILE A 48 -7.34 17.11 8.25
CA ILE A 48 -8.32 16.76 7.24
C ILE A 48 -9.60 16.36 7.94
N GLN A 49 -10.72 16.98 7.58
CA GLN A 49 -12.06 16.59 8.01
C GLN A 49 -12.84 16.11 6.79
N ASN A 50 -13.35 14.88 6.85
CA ASN A 50 -14.15 14.28 5.78
C ASN A 50 -15.62 14.72 5.87
N GLU A 51 -16.39 14.43 4.82
CA GLU A 51 -17.85 14.70 4.76
C GLU A 51 -18.64 14.09 5.93
N ASP A 52 -18.21 12.91 6.42
CA ASP A 52 -18.83 12.22 7.56
C ASP A 52 -18.43 12.81 8.92
N GLY A 53 -17.62 13.87 8.94
CA GLY A 53 -17.11 14.52 10.14
C GLY A 53 -15.87 13.88 10.74
N SER A 54 -15.46 12.69 10.26
CA SER A 54 -14.23 12.05 10.70
C SER A 54 -13.03 12.95 10.42
N THR A 55 -12.09 12.99 11.37
CA THR A 55 -10.97 13.93 11.33
C THR A 55 -9.65 13.22 11.56
N THR A 56 -8.69 13.47 10.68
CA THR A 56 -7.28 13.11 10.84
C THR A 56 -6.49 14.37 11.11
N GLU A 57 -5.67 14.38 12.15
CA GLU A 57 -4.85 15.54 12.52
C GLU A 57 -3.46 15.09 12.96
N LEU A 58 -2.43 15.70 12.38
CA LEU A 58 -1.05 15.54 12.83
C LEU A 58 -0.90 16.32 14.13
N LYS A 59 -0.41 15.68 15.20
CA LYS A 59 -0.22 16.32 16.52
C LYS A 59 1.22 16.19 17.00
N ASN A 60 1.64 17.09 17.88
CA ASN A 60 2.95 17.09 18.53
C ASN A 60 4.12 17.15 17.53
N ILE A 61 3.99 18.00 16.52
CA ILE A 61 5.00 18.15 15.48
C ILE A 61 6.28 18.71 16.09
N LYS A 62 7.39 18.01 15.86
CA LYS A 62 8.74 18.43 16.25
C LYS A 62 9.62 18.43 15.01
N GLU A 63 10.04 19.62 14.59
CA GLU A 63 10.94 19.78 13.45
C GLU A 63 12.36 19.39 13.83
N GLY A 64 13.03 18.63 12.96
CA GLY A 64 14.41 18.22 13.19
C GLY A 64 14.77 16.91 12.52
N ARG A 65 16.08 16.61 12.53
CA ARG A 65 16.61 15.35 12.03
C ARG A 65 16.13 14.19 12.92
N GLN A 66 15.63 13.14 12.27
CA GLN A 66 15.27 11.91 12.96
C GLN A 66 16.48 10.97 13.04
N PRO A 67 16.64 10.17 14.11
CA PRO A 67 17.70 9.18 14.20
C PRO A 67 17.65 8.19 13.03
N GLY A 68 18.81 7.87 12.45
CA GLY A 68 18.90 6.92 11.33
C GLY A 68 18.37 5.52 11.68
N SER A 69 18.49 5.12 12.95
CA SER A 69 18.00 3.83 13.46
C SER A 69 16.49 3.65 13.35
N LEU A 70 15.71 4.73 13.20
CA LEU A 70 14.26 4.65 12.97
C LEU A 70 13.92 4.14 11.56
N PHE A 71 14.91 4.08 10.66
CA PHE A 71 14.76 3.67 9.27
C PHE A 71 15.45 2.32 8.98
N GLU A 72 15.83 1.59 10.02
CA GLU A 72 16.38 0.23 9.88
C GLU A 72 15.26 -0.79 9.68
N LEU A 73 15.55 -1.84 8.91
CA LEU A 73 14.61 -2.94 8.71
C LEU A 73 14.45 -3.73 10.01
N PRO A 74 13.23 -4.02 10.46
CA PRO A 74 13.02 -4.79 11.68
C PRO A 74 13.49 -6.23 11.50
N SER A 75 13.90 -6.86 12.60
CA SER A 75 14.25 -8.30 12.59
C SER A 75 13.09 -9.13 12.03
N GLY A 76 13.39 -10.04 11.11
CA GLY A 76 12.39 -10.87 10.44
C GLY A 76 11.76 -10.22 9.20
N TYR A 77 12.19 -9.02 8.80
CA TYR A 77 11.81 -8.47 7.51
C TYR A 77 12.45 -9.26 6.36
N THR A 78 11.61 -9.81 5.49
CA THR A 78 12.02 -10.43 4.23
C THR A 78 11.51 -9.57 3.07
N GLN A 79 12.42 -9.04 2.27
CA GLN A 79 12.03 -8.38 1.02
C GLN A 79 11.67 -9.44 -0.02
N VAL A 80 10.48 -9.33 -0.60
CA VAL A 80 10.01 -10.19 -1.68
C VAL A 80 9.98 -9.41 -2.99
N SER A 81 10.36 -10.05 -4.09
CA SER A 81 10.43 -9.46 -5.42
C SER A 81 9.09 -9.41 -6.14
N ASN A 82 8.16 -10.30 -5.76
CA ASN A 82 6.84 -10.41 -6.38
C ASN A 82 5.83 -11.09 -5.43
N ILE A 83 4.55 -11.09 -5.86
CA ILE A 83 3.45 -11.65 -5.08
C ILE A 83 3.56 -13.17 -4.85
N PHE A 84 4.22 -13.92 -5.75
CA PHE A 84 4.37 -15.38 -5.61
C PHE A 84 5.30 -15.75 -4.47
N GLU A 85 6.42 -15.04 -4.37
CA GLU A 85 7.39 -15.21 -3.30
C GLU A 85 6.77 -14.92 -1.92
N LEU A 86 5.87 -13.93 -1.85
CA LEU A 86 5.11 -13.64 -0.63
C LEU A 86 4.16 -14.77 -0.22
N ILE A 87 3.50 -15.40 -1.19
CA ILE A 87 2.51 -16.46 -0.94
C ILE A 87 3.21 -17.77 -0.56
N ASP A 88 4.33 -18.09 -1.21
CA ASP A 88 5.12 -19.30 -0.94
C ASP A 88 5.62 -19.33 0.52
N ASP A 89 6.14 -18.20 1.02
CA ASP A 89 6.65 -18.06 2.40
C ASP A 89 5.51 -18.15 3.45
N SER A 90 4.27 -17.79 3.09
CA SER A 90 3.10 -17.90 3.97
C SER A 90 2.54 -19.31 4.09
N SER A 91 2.95 -20.24 3.21
CA SER A 91 2.38 -21.59 3.13
C SER A 91 3.00 -22.60 4.11
N GLY A 92 4.04 -22.21 4.85
CA GLY A 92 4.60 -23.01 5.95
C GLY A 92 5.29 -24.31 5.54
N GLU A 93 5.52 -24.56 4.24
CA GLU A 93 6.27 -25.72 3.78
C GLU A 93 7.76 -25.41 3.57
N THR A 94 8.58 -26.16 4.29
CA THR A 94 10.05 -26.13 4.42
C THR A 94 10.88 -25.86 3.15
N PRO A 95 12.10 -25.30 3.29
CA PRO A 95 13.00 -25.02 2.17
C PRO A 95 13.46 -26.32 1.50
N ARG A 96 13.15 -26.49 0.20
CA ARG A 96 13.71 -27.59 -0.61
C ARG A 96 15.23 -27.49 -0.63
N ARG A 97 15.86 -28.42 0.11
CA ARG A 97 17.30 -28.71 0.12
C ARG A 97 17.87 -28.79 -1.29
N LYS A 98 19.02 -28.15 -1.48
CA LYS A 98 19.92 -28.25 -2.64
C LYS A 98 20.09 -29.71 -3.12
N MET A 99 19.95 -29.86 -4.43
CA MET A 99 20.44 -30.91 -5.32
C MET A 99 21.37 -31.96 -4.69
N ARG A 100 20.96 -33.23 -4.76
CA ARG A 100 21.88 -34.32 -5.12
C ARG A 100 21.17 -35.24 -6.10
N GLN A 101 21.83 -35.34 -7.24
CA GLN A 101 21.52 -36.10 -8.44
C GLN A 101 21.42 -37.59 -8.11
N GLU A 102 20.33 -38.24 -8.51
CA GLU A 102 20.30 -39.65 -8.93
C GLU A 102 19.02 -39.84 -9.76
N GLU A 103 19.22 -40.20 -11.03
CA GLU A 103 18.19 -40.44 -12.04
C GLU A 103 17.36 -41.67 -11.68
N SER A 104 16.03 -41.52 -11.67
CA SER A 104 15.12 -42.61 -12.04
C SER A 104 13.77 -42.03 -12.51
N ASP A 105 13.69 -41.91 -13.84
CA ASP A 105 12.52 -42.01 -14.71
C ASP A 105 11.12 -42.05 -14.04
N SER A 106 10.37 -40.94 -14.15
CA SER A 106 8.91 -40.94 -14.35
C SER A 106 8.34 -39.52 -14.48
N LYS A 107 7.91 -39.21 -15.72
CA LYS A 107 6.79 -38.35 -16.13
C LYS A 107 6.64 -36.97 -15.45
N GLU A 108 6.97 -35.93 -16.21
CA GLU A 108 6.48 -34.55 -16.04
C GLU A 108 4.94 -34.48 -16.12
N GLU A 109 4.39 -33.38 -15.57
CA GLU A 109 3.00 -32.87 -15.54
C GLU A 109 2.46 -32.80 -14.09
N ASP A 110 2.00 -31.70 -13.50
CA ASP A 110 1.79 -30.30 -13.87
C ASP A 110 1.66 -29.54 -12.52
N LYS A 111 2.52 -28.56 -12.24
CA LYS A 111 2.56 -27.81 -10.96
C LYS A 111 2.15 -26.35 -11.12
N SER A 112 1.09 -26.06 -11.88
CA SER A 112 0.68 -24.68 -12.21
C SER A 112 -0.71 -24.26 -11.74
N SER A 113 -1.30 -24.96 -10.76
CA SER A 113 -2.63 -24.61 -10.24
C SER A 113 -2.57 -23.58 -9.11
N ILE A 114 -2.64 -22.28 -9.45
CA ILE A 114 -3.03 -21.24 -8.48
C ILE A 114 -4.49 -21.48 -8.06
N SER A 115 -4.76 -21.52 -6.76
CA SER A 115 -6.13 -21.70 -6.25
C SER A 115 -7.08 -20.62 -6.78
N GLU A 116 -8.34 -20.96 -7.05
CA GLU A 116 -9.32 -20.00 -7.61
C GLU A 116 -9.48 -18.74 -6.77
N SER A 117 -9.31 -18.87 -5.45
CA SER A 117 -9.35 -17.78 -4.48
C SER A 117 -8.24 -16.73 -4.68
N LEU A 118 -7.11 -17.10 -5.29
CA LEU A 118 -5.98 -16.20 -5.56
C LEU A 118 -6.07 -15.52 -6.93
N LYS A 119 -6.79 -16.13 -7.90
CA LYS A 119 -6.98 -15.56 -9.24
C LYS A 119 -7.65 -14.17 -9.23
N LYS A 120 -8.50 -13.90 -8.23
CA LYS A 120 -9.19 -12.60 -8.07
C LYS A 120 -8.28 -11.43 -7.69
N TYR A 121 -7.07 -11.71 -7.20
CA TYR A 121 -6.09 -10.69 -6.83
C TYR A 121 -5.01 -10.49 -7.90
N LEU A 122 -5.05 -11.26 -8.99
CA LEU A 122 -4.11 -11.09 -10.10
C LEU A 122 -4.46 -9.82 -10.89
N PRO A 123 -3.46 -9.01 -11.27
CA PRO A 123 -3.69 -7.85 -12.13
C PRO A 123 -4.27 -8.28 -13.48
N LYS A 124 -5.18 -7.47 -14.03
CA LYS A 124 -5.80 -7.75 -15.33
C LYS A 124 -4.71 -7.87 -16.40
N GLY A 125 -4.66 -9.01 -17.10
CA GLY A 125 -3.66 -9.31 -18.13
C GLY A 125 -2.44 -10.11 -17.64
N PHE A 126 -2.41 -10.52 -16.37
CA PHE A 126 -1.38 -11.42 -15.85
C PHE A 126 -1.51 -12.81 -16.50
N LYS A 127 -0.50 -13.23 -17.28
CA LYS A 127 -0.43 -14.57 -17.88
C LYS A 127 0.32 -15.51 -16.95
N LEU A 128 -0.26 -16.69 -16.71
CA LEU A 128 0.41 -17.73 -15.95
C LEU A 128 1.51 -18.37 -16.82
N PRO A 129 2.71 -18.63 -16.29
CA PRO A 129 3.67 -19.46 -17.00
C PRO A 129 3.02 -20.83 -17.24
N GLY A 130 2.87 -21.21 -18.52
CA GLY A 130 2.15 -22.42 -18.95
C GLY A 130 0.77 -22.20 -19.58
N SER A 131 0.19 -21.00 -19.52
CA SER A 131 -1.14 -20.73 -20.11
C SER A 131 -1.11 -20.39 -21.62
N GLY A 132 -0.24 -21.06 -22.37
CA GLY A 132 -0.14 -20.91 -23.83
C GLY A 132 -0.10 -22.29 -24.48
N GLN A 133 -1.23 -22.73 -25.02
CA GLN A 133 -1.29 -23.53 -26.23
C GLN A 133 -1.81 -22.63 -27.35
#